data_AF-A0A920WQE9-F1
#
_entry.id   AF-A0A920WQE9-F1
#
_cell.length_a   1.000
_cell.length_b   1.000
_cell.length_c   1.000
_cell.angle_alpha   90.00
_cell.angle_beta   90.00
_cell.angle_gamma   90.00
#
_symmetry.space_group_name_H-M   'P 1'
#
loop_
_entity.id
_entity.type
_entity.pdbx_description
1 polymer ?
#
loop_
_entity_poly.entity_id
_entity_poly.type
_entity_poly.pdbx_seq_one_letter_code
_entity_poly.pdbx_strand_id
1 'polypeptide(L)'
;MDAVVGRDFRTGLPAVIFRTLAASATKAAGAKKAKEESGDLGAIAGFLYQAAGAQADLRTWTTLPKGFRVCRVETPKDRRLRCSLAHKKANTVNTGRVNVVCVKSFAPGTPLKIQQFRLNKPQI
;
A
#
# COMPACT_ATOMS: atom_id res chain seq x y z
N MET A 1 8.55 1.32 -0.56
CA MET A 1 7.32 0.84 -1.22
C MET A 1 7.32 -0.68 -1.33
N ASP A 2 8.26 -1.27 -2.08
CA ASP A 2 8.28 -2.71 -2.38
C ASP A 2 8.32 -3.60 -1.13
N ALA A 3 9.02 -3.19 -0.07
CA ALA A 3 9.04 -3.92 1.20
C ALA A 3 7.71 -3.90 1.97
N VAL A 4 6.94 -2.82 1.89
CA VAL A 4 5.63 -2.71 2.56
C VAL A 4 4.59 -3.52 1.81
N VAL A 5 4.53 -3.35 0.48
CA VAL A 5 3.66 -4.13 -0.40
C VAL A 5 3.97 -5.62 -0.29
N GLY A 6 5.26 -5.99 -0.32
CA GLY A 6 5.69 -7.36 -0.16
C GLY A 6 5.34 -7.96 1.20
N ARG A 7 5.38 -7.17 2.28
CA ARG A 7 4.99 -7.63 3.62
C ARG A 7 3.48 -7.85 3.74
N ASP A 8 2.68 -6.90 3.25
CA ASP A 8 1.22 -7.00 3.29
C ASP A 8 0.73 -8.18 2.44
N PHE A 9 1.28 -8.33 1.23
CA PHE A 9 1.01 -9.48 0.37
C PHE A 9 1.38 -10.79 1.04
N ARG A 10 2.60 -10.93 1.60
CA ARG A 10 3.02 -12.15 2.32
C ARG A 10 2.14 -12.46 3.52
N THR A 11 1.59 -11.45 4.18
CA THR A 11 0.70 -11.63 5.33
C THR A 11 -0.65 -12.19 4.90
N GLY A 12 -1.21 -11.72 3.77
CA GLY A 12 -2.48 -12.22 3.22
C GLY A 12 -2.37 -13.50 2.37
N LEU A 13 -1.19 -13.80 1.84
CA LEU A 13 -0.97 -14.87 0.87
C LEU A 13 -1.42 -16.27 1.34
N PRO A 14 -1.15 -16.70 2.58
CA PRO A 14 -1.58 -18.02 3.05
C PRO A 14 -3.10 -18.19 3.03
N ALA A 15 -3.84 -17.16 3.45
CA ALA A 15 -5.30 -17.17 3.45
C ALA A 15 -5.88 -17.19 2.02
N VAL A 16 -5.25 -16.44 1.10
CA VAL A 16 -5.60 -16.48 -0.32
C VAL A 16 -5.39 -17.89 -0.86
N ILE A 17 -4.20 -18.47 -0.70
CA ILE A 17 -3.89 -19.84 -1.17
C ILE A 17 -4.90 -20.86 -0.64
N PHE A 18 -5.20 -20.82 0.66
CA PHE A 18 -6.17 -21.73 1.27
C PHE A 18 -7.56 -21.58 0.66
N ARG A 19 -8.05 -20.34 0.51
CA ARG A 19 -9.33 -20.06 -0.15
C ARG A 19 -9.34 -20.56 -1.59
N THR A 20 -8.25 -20.38 -2.34
CA THR A 20 -8.16 -20.82 -3.73
C THR A 20 -8.20 -22.34 -3.83
N LEU A 21 -7.48 -23.04 -2.97
CA LEU A 21 -7.47 -24.52 -2.91
C LEU A 21 -8.82 -25.08 -2.46
N ALA A 22 -9.44 -24.49 -1.43
CA ALA A 22 -10.76 -24.90 -0.98
C ALA A 22 -11.81 -24.66 -2.08
N ALA A 23 -11.78 -23.49 -2.73
CA ALA A 23 -12.66 -23.16 -3.84
C ALA A 23 -12.45 -24.08 -5.05
N SER A 24 -11.21 -24.43 -5.39
CA SER A 24 -10.92 -25.34 -6.51
C SER A 24 -11.39 -26.76 -6.22
N ALA A 25 -11.17 -27.26 -5.00
CA ALA A 25 -11.69 -28.55 -4.56
C ALA A 25 -13.22 -28.58 -4.60
N THR A 26 -13.87 -27.52 -4.13
CA THR A 26 -15.34 -27.39 -4.13
C THR A 26 -15.89 -27.34 -5.56
N LYS A 27 -15.26 -26.55 -6.45
CA LYS A 27 -15.61 -26.48 -7.87
C LYS A 27 -15.41 -27.82 -8.57
N ALA A 28 -14.33 -28.55 -8.28
CA ALA A 28 -14.08 -29.86 -8.85
C ALA A 28 -15.12 -30.91 -8.40
N ALA A 29 -15.47 -30.91 -7.11
CA ALA A 29 -16.51 -31.78 -6.58
C ALA A 29 -17.89 -31.44 -7.18
N GLY A 30 -18.23 -30.16 -7.28
CA GLY A 30 -19.46 -29.70 -7.92
C GLY A 30 -19.52 -30.04 -9.41
N ALA A 31 -18.42 -29.86 -10.15
CA ALA A 31 -18.34 -30.20 -11.56
C ALA A 31 -18.49 -31.70 -11.82
N LYS A 32 -17.95 -32.58 -10.96
CA LYS A 32 -18.17 -34.03 -11.06
C LYS A 32 -19.66 -34.37 -10.91
N LYS A 33 -20.30 -33.87 -9.85
CA LYS A 33 -21.74 -34.11 -9.62
C LYS A 33 -22.63 -33.54 -10.73
N ALA A 34 -22.39 -32.31 -11.15
CA ALA A 34 -23.14 -31.67 -12.23
C ALA A 34 -22.99 -32.40 -13.57
N LYS A 35 -21.84 -33.01 -13.83
CA LYS A 35 -21.60 -33.82 -15.03
C LYS A 35 -22.34 -35.16 -14.99
N GLU A 36 -22.46 -35.76 -13.80
CA GLU A 36 -23.23 -37.00 -13.57
C GLU A 36 -24.74 -36.76 -13.61
N GLU A 37 -25.24 -35.63 -13.08
CA GLU A 37 -26.68 -35.35 -12.98
C GLU A 37 -27.27 -34.53 -14.14
N SER A 38 -26.50 -33.69 -14.84
CA SER A 38 -27.07 -32.60 -15.67
C SER A 38 -26.51 -32.47 -17.10
N GLY A 39 -25.55 -33.31 -17.51
CA GLY A 39 -24.98 -33.26 -18.86
C GLY A 39 -24.47 -31.86 -19.26
N ASP A 40 -24.71 -31.44 -20.50
CA ASP A 40 -24.16 -30.21 -21.11
C ASP A 40 -24.61 -28.90 -20.41
N LEU A 41 -25.77 -28.90 -19.74
CA LEU A 41 -26.28 -27.74 -18.99
C LEU A 41 -25.44 -27.46 -17.72
N GLY A 42 -24.94 -28.51 -17.07
CA GLY A 42 -24.07 -28.40 -15.91
C GLY A 42 -22.70 -27.81 -16.24
N ALA A 43 -22.22 -28.04 -17.48
CA ALA A 43 -20.96 -27.49 -17.96
C ALA A 43 -21.03 -25.96 -18.14
N ILE A 44 -22.12 -25.44 -18.70
CA ILE A 44 -22.33 -24.00 -18.91
C ILE A 44 -22.49 -23.26 -17.59
N ALA A 45 -23.32 -23.79 -16.67
CA ALA A 45 -23.50 -23.21 -15.34
C ALA A 45 -22.18 -23.21 -14.53
N GLY A 46 -21.39 -24.27 -14.64
CA GLY A 46 -20.07 -24.36 -14.03
C GLY A 46 -19.08 -23.32 -14.60
N PHE A 47 -19.12 -23.05 -15.90
CA PHE A 47 -18.25 -22.06 -16.54
C PHE A 47 -18.56 -20.64 -16.07
N LEU A 48 -19.84 -20.28 -15.97
CA LEU A 48 -20.29 -18.99 -15.44
C LEU A 48 -19.88 -18.80 -13.97
N TYR A 49 -20.04 -19.86 -13.16
CA TYR A 49 -19.61 -19.83 -11.76
C TYR A 49 -18.09 -19.72 -11.61
N GLN A 50 -17.32 -20.37 -12.50
CA GLN A 50 -15.86 -20.24 -12.51
C GLN A 50 -15.42 -18.82 -12.85
N ALA A 51 -16.00 -18.20 -13.87
CA ALA A 51 -15.69 -16.85 -14.32
C ALA A 51 -15.99 -15.79 -13.24
N ALA A 52 -17.10 -15.93 -12.52
CA ALA A 52 -17.49 -14.97 -11.48
C ALA A 52 -16.58 -15.00 -10.23
N GLY A 53 -15.92 -16.14 -9.95
CA GLY A 53 -15.13 -16.32 -8.73
C GLY A 53 -13.69 -15.78 -8.80
N ALA A 54 -13.19 -15.43 -10.00
CA ALA A 54 -11.84 -14.94 -10.19
C ALA A 54 -11.80 -13.41 -10.05
N GLN A 55 -11.85 -12.92 -8.81
CA GLN A 55 -11.61 -11.51 -8.53
C GLN A 55 -10.12 -11.26 -8.30
N ALA A 56 -9.52 -10.46 -9.17
CA ALA A 56 -8.16 -9.95 -8.97
C ALA A 56 -8.14 -8.87 -7.89
N ASP A 57 -7.04 -8.80 -7.13
CA ASP A 57 -6.80 -7.66 -6.25
C ASP A 57 -6.44 -6.43 -7.10
N LEU A 58 -7.36 -5.49 -7.19
CA LEU A 58 -7.19 -4.23 -7.95
C LEU A 58 -6.73 -3.06 -7.05
N ARG A 59 -6.36 -3.33 -5.78
CA ARG A 59 -5.89 -2.28 -4.88
C ARG A 59 -4.64 -1.61 -5.44
N THR A 60 -4.76 -0.31 -5.70
CA THR A 60 -3.66 0.50 -6.23
C THR A 60 -3.03 1.29 -5.08
N TRP A 61 -1.76 1.02 -4.80
CA TRP A 61 -0.98 1.73 -3.77
C TRP A 61 -0.38 3.01 -4.37
N THR A 62 -1.24 3.94 -4.78
CA THR A 62 -0.82 5.18 -5.48
C THR A 62 -0.30 6.27 -4.54
N THR A 63 -0.48 6.13 -3.23
CA THR A 63 -0.26 7.23 -2.27
C THR A 63 1.07 7.16 -1.50
N LEU A 64 1.83 6.07 -1.59
CA LEU A 64 3.09 5.91 -0.83
C LEU A 64 4.33 6.14 -1.72
N PRO A 65 5.22 7.10 -1.37
CA PRO A 65 6.46 7.32 -2.12
C PRO A 65 7.32 6.05 -2.22
N LYS A 66 8.01 5.87 -3.36
CA LYS A 66 8.92 4.72 -3.63
C LYS A 66 9.88 4.45 -2.46
N GLY A 67 10.41 5.50 -1.85
CA GLY A 67 11.17 5.44 -0.59
C GLY A 67 10.88 6.66 0.29
N PHE A 68 10.97 6.46 1.60
CA PHE A 68 11.04 7.54 2.58
C PHE A 68 12.41 7.46 3.28
N ARG A 69 13.01 8.61 3.56
CA ARG A 69 14.25 8.70 4.33
C ARG A 69 13.97 9.52 5.58
N VAL A 70 14.53 9.06 6.69
CA VAL A 70 14.42 9.75 7.97
C VAL A 70 15.82 10.18 8.37
N CYS A 71 15.98 11.46 8.71
CA CYS A 71 17.19 11.97 9.32
C CYS A 71 16.82 12.68 10.63
N ARG A 72 17.64 12.48 11.66
CA ARG A 72 17.60 13.27 12.88
C ARG A 72 18.74 14.27 12.81
N VAL A 73 18.41 15.54 13.01
CA VAL A 73 19.36 16.63 13.03
C VAL A 73 19.18 17.37 14.35
N GLU A 74 20.27 17.84 14.94
CA GLU A 74 20.18 18.73 16.09
C GLU A 74 19.49 20.05 15.71
N THR A 75 18.87 20.72 16.68
CA THR A 75 18.15 21.96 16.39
C THR A 75 19.17 23.05 16.05
N PRO A 76 19.14 23.61 14.82
CA PRO A 76 20.08 24.66 14.43
C PRO A 76 19.94 25.91 15.32
N LYS A 77 21.04 26.61 15.59
CA LYS A 77 21.04 27.85 16.40
C LYS A 77 20.17 28.95 15.79
N ASP A 78 20.17 29.05 14.45
CA ASP A 78 19.34 29.99 13.68
C ASP A 78 17.87 29.56 13.57
N ARG A 79 17.53 28.38 14.10
CA ARG A 79 16.22 27.72 13.96
C ARG A 79 15.73 27.75 12.52
N ARG A 80 16.61 27.47 11.56
CA ARG A 80 16.24 27.37 10.13
C ARG A 80 16.80 26.09 9.53
N LEU A 81 15.93 25.29 8.92
CA LEU A 81 16.29 24.16 8.10
C LEU A 81 16.25 24.63 6.66
N ARG A 82 17.40 24.55 6.00
CA ARG A 82 17.58 24.86 4.59
C ARG A 82 17.58 23.55 3.82
N CYS A 83 16.49 23.27 3.11
CA CYS A 83 16.43 22.13 2.20
C CYS A 83 16.73 22.63 0.78
N SER A 84 17.77 22.11 0.15
CA SER A 84 18.08 22.36 -1.26
C SER A 84 17.87 21.08 -2.07
N LEU A 85 16.83 21.06 -2.90
CA LEU A 85 16.63 20.02 -3.91
C LEU A 85 16.56 20.71 -5.27
N ALA A 86 17.47 20.38 -6.19
CA ALA A 86 17.53 20.93 -7.55
C ALA A 86 17.25 22.46 -7.63
N HIS A 87 18.10 23.25 -6.97
CA HIS A 87 18.11 24.73 -7.00
C HIS A 87 17.00 25.47 -6.24
N LYS A 88 16.07 24.80 -5.56
CA LYS A 88 15.04 25.47 -4.75
C LYS A 88 15.37 25.39 -3.26
N LYS A 89 15.44 26.55 -2.59
CA LYS A 89 15.67 26.71 -1.15
C LYS A 89 14.33 26.79 -0.43
N ALA A 90 14.09 25.91 0.52
CA ALA A 90 13.00 26.07 1.46
C ALA A 90 13.54 26.29 2.88
N ASN A 91 12.98 27.28 3.56
CA ASN A 91 13.33 27.66 4.93
C ASN A 91 12.13 27.36 5.82
N THR A 92 12.17 26.33 6.68
CA THR A 92 11.06 26.12 7.63
C THR A 92 11.51 25.41 8.89
N VAL A 93 11.35 26.06 10.04
CA VAL A 93 11.36 25.42 11.36
C VAL A 93 10.35 26.13 12.25
N ASN A 94 9.50 25.33 12.87
CA ASN A 94 8.52 25.73 13.86
C ASN A 94 9.20 25.78 15.24
N THR A 95 8.70 26.60 16.16
CA THR A 95 9.33 26.89 17.45
C THR A 95 9.15 25.81 18.54
N GLY A 96 8.77 24.58 18.16
CA GLY A 96 8.53 23.48 19.12
C GLY A 96 9.82 22.83 19.66
N ARG A 97 9.72 22.09 20.79
CA ARG A 97 10.83 21.30 21.36
C ARG A 97 11.24 20.13 20.46
N VAL A 98 10.25 19.44 19.88
CA VAL A 98 10.45 18.37 18.90
C VAL A 98 9.62 18.71 17.67
N ASN A 99 10.31 18.98 16.57
CA ASN A 99 9.70 19.34 15.30
C ASN A 99 9.91 18.22 14.30
N VAL A 100 8.82 17.79 13.66
CA VAL A 100 8.89 16.86 12.53
C VAL A 100 8.62 17.65 11.26
N VAL A 101 9.55 17.58 10.32
CA VAL A 101 9.42 18.20 9.00
C VAL A 101 9.34 17.09 7.97
N CYS A 102 8.19 17.00 7.31
CA CYS A 102 7.96 16.09 6.21
C CYS A 102 8.13 16.85 4.89
N VAL A 103 9.13 16.46 4.10
CA VAL A 103 9.39 17.02 2.78
C VAL A 103 8.96 16.00 1.73
N LYS A 104 8.00 16.38 0.88
CA LYS A 104 7.50 15.55 -0.22
C LYS A 104 7.85 16.18 -1.56
N SER A 105 8.35 15.36 -2.49
CA SER A 105 8.59 15.72 -3.90
C SER A 105 7.84 14.73 -4.78
N PHE A 106 7.11 15.24 -5.78
CA PHE A 106 6.28 14.41 -6.66
C PHE A 106 6.91 14.16 -8.03
N ALA A 107 7.75 15.08 -8.50
CA ALA A 107 8.56 14.91 -9.72
C ALA A 107 9.79 15.84 -9.70
N PRO A 108 10.85 15.54 -10.47
CA PRO A 108 11.97 16.47 -10.67
C PRO A 108 11.48 17.85 -11.11
N GLY A 109 11.98 18.92 -10.50
CA GLY A 109 11.60 20.31 -10.84
C GLY A 109 10.31 20.84 -10.21
N THR A 110 9.42 19.97 -9.69
CA THR A 110 8.20 20.41 -8.99
C THR A 110 8.52 21.07 -7.64
N PRO A 111 7.70 22.06 -7.18
CA PRO A 111 7.88 22.64 -5.86
C PRO A 111 7.73 21.58 -4.76
N LEU A 112 8.64 21.62 -3.77
CA LEU A 112 8.57 20.74 -2.61
C LEU A 112 7.34 21.08 -1.76
N LYS A 113 6.56 20.07 -1.40
CA LYS A 113 5.50 20.20 -0.40
C LYS A 113 6.09 19.93 0.97
N ILE A 114 6.17 20.97 1.79
CA ILE A 114 6.71 20.88 3.15
C ILE A 114 5.55 20.94 4.13
N GLN A 115 5.45 19.90 4.95
CA GLN A 115 4.50 19.83 6.05
C GLN A 115 5.28 19.77 7.35
N GLN A 116 4.90 20.62 8.30
CA GLN A 116 5.53 20.66 9.61
C GLN A 116 4.49 20.51 10.70
N PHE A 117 4.78 19.63 11.65
CA PHE A 117 3.97 19.46 12.85
C PHE A 117 4.85 19.27 14.08
N ARG A 118 4.28 19.61 15.24
CA ARG A 118 4.93 19.49 16.54
C ARG A 118 4.54 18.14 17.13
N LEU A 119 5.50 17.41 17.67
CA LEU A 119 5.20 16.27 18.52
C LEU A 119 5.08 16.79 19.95
N ASN A 120 3.84 16.86 20.43
CA ASN A 120 3.59 17.08 21.85
C ASN A 120 3.92 15.79 22.60
N LYS A 121 4.31 15.92 23.88
CA LYS A 121 4.44 14.76 24.76
C LYS A 121 3.11 14.00 24.76
N PRO A 122 3.10 12.67 24.62
CA PRO A 122 1.89 11.91 24.91
C PRO A 122 1.47 12.25 26.34
N GLN A 123 0.19 12.61 26.52
CA GLN A 123 -0.40 12.67 27.85
C GLN A 123 -0.52 11.22 28.29
N ILE A 124 0.40 10.80 29.16
CA ILE A 124 0.36 9.52 29.86
C ILE A 124 -0.27 9.81 31.21
#